data_AF-A0A840BHL2-F1
#
_entry.id   AF-A0A840BHL2-F1
#
_cell.length_a   1.000
_cell.length_b   1.000
_cell.length_c   1.000
_cell.angle_alpha   90.00
_cell.angle_beta   90.00
_cell.angle_gamma   90.00
#
_symmetry.space_group_name_H-M   'P 1'
#
loop_
_entity.id
_entity.type
_entity.pdbx_description
1 polymer ?
#
loop_
_entity_poly.entity_id
_entity_poly.type
_entity_poly.pdbx_seq_one_letter_code
_entity_poly.pdbx_strand_id
1 'polypeptide(L)' 'MEILYLLIPLSVVLVFLIGLVLWWSVRSGQFDDLEGPGYRVLMDDDSPPEQVRTSVVTPGDDAALHQTQQ' A
#
# COMPACT_ATOMS: atom_id res chain seq x y z
N MET A 1 10.82 45.36 11.66
CA MET A 1 9.81 44.88 12.62
C MET A 1 8.47 44.52 11.96
N GLU A 2 8.19 45.02 10.75
CA GLU A 2 6.97 44.71 9.97
C GLU A 2 6.68 43.22 9.74
N ILE A 3 7.73 42.43 9.46
CA ILE A 3 7.61 41.01 9.10
C ILE A 3 6.99 40.15 10.22
N LEU A 4 7.19 40.55 11.49
CA LEU A 4 6.63 39.85 12.64
C LEU A 4 5.09 39.89 12.63
N TYR A 5 4.50 40.98 12.15
CA TYR A 5 3.04 41.10 12.02
C TYR A 5 2.45 40.15 10.97
N LEU A 6 3.26 39.70 10.00
CA LEU A 6 2.85 38.70 9.02
C LEU A 6 3.15 37.26 9.50
N LEU A 7 4.29 37.03 10.16
CA LEU A 7 4.69 35.70 10.62
C LEU A 7 3.83 35.19 11.77
N ILE A 8 3.46 36.03 12.73
CA ILE A 8 2.64 35.62 13.88
C ILE A 8 1.31 34.99 13.43
N PRO A 9 0.44 35.67 12.65
CA PRO A 9 -0.83 35.10 12.22
C PRO A 9 -0.63 33.90 11.28
N LEU A 10 0.39 33.95 10.40
CA LEU A 10 0.70 32.82 9.53
C LEU A 10 1.05 31.57 10.34
N SER A 11 1.83 31.72 11.41
CA SER A 11 2.19 30.59 12.29
C SER A 11 0.98 30.02 13.02
N VAL A 12 0.08 30.88 13.49
CA VAL A 12 -1.16 30.45 14.17
C VAL A 12 -2.03 29.64 13.21
N VAL A 13 -2.23 30.14 11.98
CA VAL A 13 -2.97 29.41 10.94
C VAL A 13 -2.31 28.07 10.62
N LEU A 14 -0.97 28.04 10.50
CA LEU A 14 -0.24 26.81 10.23
C LEU A 14 -0.41 25.77 11.35
N VAL A 15 -0.32 26.20 12.61
CA VAL A 15 -0.53 25.33 13.78
C VAL A 15 -1.95 24.78 13.79
N PHE A 16 -2.96 25.61 13.52
CA PHE A 16 -4.35 25.16 13.41
C PHE A 16 -4.56 24.18 12.26
N LEU A 17 -3.97 24.43 11.08
CA LEU A 17 -4.04 23.53 9.94
C LEU A 17 -3.44 22.16 10.28
N ILE A 18 -2.23 22.13 10.84
CA ILE A 18 -1.57 20.89 11.26
C ILE A 18 -2.43 20.18 12.31
N GLY A 19 -2.93 20.91 13.30
CA GLY A 19 -3.81 20.37 14.35
C GLY A 19 -5.08 19.73 13.79
N LEU A 20 -5.74 20.38 12.83
CA LEU A 20 -6.95 19.86 12.17
C LEU A 20 -6.65 18.60 11.35
N VAL A 21 -5.57 18.61 10.58
CA VAL A 21 -5.15 17.46 9.77
C VAL A 21 -4.80 16.27 10.66
N LEU A 22 -4.06 16.49 11.75
CA LEU A 22 -3.72 15.44 12.70
C LEU A 22 -4.95 14.93 13.45
N TRP A 23 -5.83 15.82 13.91
CA TRP A 23 -7.09 15.43 14.55
C TRP A 23 -7.94 14.56 13.61
N TRP A 24 -8.04 14.95 12.34
CA TRP A 24 -8.75 14.17 11.33
C TRP A 24 -8.07 12.83 11.06
N SER A 25 -6.74 12.77 10.97
CA SER A 25 -5.97 11.52 10.78
C SER A 25 -6.15 10.56 11.94
N VAL A 26 -6.15 11.05 13.18
CA VAL A 26 -6.38 10.23 14.38
C VAL A 26 -7.81 9.68 14.38
N ARG A 27 -8.81 10.52 14.09
CA ARG A 27 -10.21 10.06 14.01
C ARG A 27 -10.46 9.10 12.84
N SER A 28 -9.71 9.23 11.75
CA SER A 28 -9.86 8.39 10.56
C SER A 28 -9.25 6.99 10.70
N GLY A 29 -8.66 6.65 11.85
CA GLY A 29 -8.17 5.30 12.13
C GLY A 29 -6.94 4.88 11.31
N GLN A 30 -6.27 5.82 10.63
CA GLN A 30 -5.06 5.55 9.82
C GLN A 30 -3.88 4.97 10.64
N PHE A 31 -3.94 5.05 11.97
CA PHE A 31 -2.93 4.50 12.87
C PHE A 31 -3.24 3.06 13.32
N ASP A 32 -4.43 2.54 13.06
CA ASP A 32 -4.80 1.17 13.45
C ASP A 32 -4.21 0.11 12.49
N ASP A 33 -3.97 0.45 11.22
CA ASP A 33 -3.38 -0.46 10.21
C ASP A 33 -1.83 -0.55 10.27
N LEU A 34 -1.22 -0.23 11.41
CA LEU A 34 0.22 -0.42 11.65
C LEU A 34 0.58 -1.89 11.99
N GLU A 35 -0.42 -2.71 12.28
CA GLU A 35 -0.27 -4.12 12.67
C GLU A 35 0.03 -5.07 11.49
N GLY A 36 -0.48 -4.78 10.29
CA GLY A 36 -0.27 -5.59 9.09
C GLY A 36 1.16 -5.55 8.51
N PRO A 37 1.80 -4.38 8.37
CA PRO A 37 3.16 -4.28 7.83
C PRO A 37 4.27 -4.79 8.76
N GLY A 38 4.12 -4.60 10.08
CA GLY A 38 5.11 -5.03 11.07
C GLY A 38 5.25 -6.56 11.16
N TYR A 39 4.13 -7.28 11.03
CA TYR A 39 4.12 -8.74 11.00
C TYR A 39 4.85 -9.28 9.76
N ARG A 40 4.67 -8.65 8.59
CA ARG A 40 5.36 -9.07 7.36
C ARG A 40 6.88 -8.91 7.44
N VAL A 41 7.37 -7.81 8.01
CA VAL A 41 8.83 -7.57 8.17
C VAL A 41 9.49 -8.52 9.16
N LEU A 42 8.79 -8.93 10.22
CA LEU A 42 9.33 -9.86 11.23
C LEU A 42 9.24 -11.33 10.79
N MET A 43 8.27 -11.69 9.95
CA MET A 43 8.06 -13.07 9.47
C MET A 43 8.63 -13.36 8.07
N ASP A 44 9.15 -12.37 7.34
CA ASP A 44 9.69 -12.56 5.97
C ASP A 44 11.05 -13.28 5.91
N ASP A 45 11.73 -13.49 7.04
CA ASP A 45 13.10 -14.06 7.04
C ASP A 45 13.13 -15.60 6.93
N ASP A 46 11.97 -16.28 7.07
CA ASP A 46 11.91 -17.75 7.16
C ASP A 46 11.15 -18.45 6.02
N SER A 47 10.61 -17.72 5.03
CA SER A 47 9.93 -18.34 3.88
C SER A 47 10.83 -18.29 2.64
N PRO A 48 11.35 -19.43 2.14
CA PRO A 48 12.00 -19.44 0.83
C PRO A 48 10.98 -18.92 -0.19
N PRO A 49 11.39 -18.06 -1.15
CA PRO A 49 10.46 -17.52 -2.13
C PRO A 49 9.76 -18.70 -2.78
N GLU A 50 8.45 -18.80 -2.54
CA GLU A 50 7.62 -19.81 -3.17
C GLU A 50 7.77 -19.56 -4.66
N GLN A 51 8.62 -20.38 -5.29
CA GLN A 51 8.85 -20.34 -6.71
C GLN A 51 7.47 -20.45 -7.32
N VAL A 52 7.00 -19.34 -7.88
CA VAL A 52 5.80 -19.27 -8.69
C VAL A 52 6.01 -20.34 -9.75
N ARG A 53 5.45 -21.52 -9.49
CA ARG A 53 5.28 -22.59 -10.47
C ARG A 53 4.18 -22.08 -11.38
N THR A 54 4.54 -21.11 -12.22
CA THR A 54 3.91 -20.93 -13.51
C THR A 54 4.14 -22.25 -14.20
N SER A 55 3.20 -23.16 -13.98
CA SER A 55 3.00 -24.33 -14.80
C SER A 55 3.11 -23.85 -16.23
N VAL A 56 4.20 -24.26 -16.87
CA VAL A 56 4.37 -24.20 -18.32
C VAL A 56 3.15 -24.90 -18.90
N VAL A 57 2.12 -24.14 -19.24
CA VAL A 57 1.07 -24.55 -20.16
C VAL A 57 1.59 -24.14 -21.53
N THR A 58 2.34 -25.06 -22.11
CA THR A 58 2.74 -25.09 -23.51
C THR A 58 2.97 -26.58 -23.80
N PRO A 59 2.70 -27.14 -24.99
CA PRO A 59 1.88 -26.70 -26.12
C PRO A 59 1.01 -27.84 -26.76
N GLY A 60 -0.18 -27.52 -27.28
CA GLY A 60 -0.61 -28.10 -28.56
C GLY A 60 -1.14 -29.54 -28.62
N ASP A 61 -1.75 -30.09 -27.55
CA ASP A 61 -2.36 -31.43 -27.59
C ASP A 61 -3.86 -31.42 -27.96
N ASP A 62 -4.48 -30.24 -28.09
CA ASP A 62 -5.93 -30.09 -28.28
C ASP A 62 -6.32 -30.01 -29.77
N ALA A 63 -5.35 -29.82 -30.68
CA ALA A 63 -5.62 -29.60 -32.11
C ALA A 63 -5.77 -30.89 -32.93
N ALA A 64 -5.37 -32.06 -32.40
CA ALA A 64 -5.37 -33.31 -33.15
C ALA A 64 -6.65 -34.16 -32.99
N LEU A 65 -7.55 -33.80 -32.06
CA LEU A 65 -8.72 -34.65 -31.73
C LEU A 65 -10.02 -34.28 -32.45
N HIS A 66 -10.03 -33.24 -33.29
CA HIS A 66 -11.24 -32.78 -33.97
C HIS A 66 -11.37 -33.18 -35.45
N GLN A 67 -10.42 -33.93 -36.03
CA GLN A 67 -10.41 -34.21 -37.48
C GLN A 67 -10.71 -35.66 -37.89
N THR A 68 -11.27 -36.50 -37.00
CA THR A 68 -11.63 -37.89 -37.37
C THR A 68 -13.12 -38.25 -37.28
N GLN A 69 -14.01 -37.29 -37.04
CA GLN A 69 -15.45 -37.49 -37.21
C GLN A 69 -16.11 -36.25 -37.82
N GLN A 70 -16.01 -36.12 -39.14
CA GLN A 70 -17.12 -35.84 -40.07
C GLN A 70 -16.64 -35.90 -41.52
#